data_AF-X5QI40-F1
#
_entry.id   AF-X5QI40-F1
#
_cell.length_a   1.000
_cell.length_b   1.000
_cell.length_c   1.000
_cell.angle_alpha   90.00
_cell.angle_beta   90.00
_cell.angle_gamma   90.00
#
_symmetry.space_group_name_H-M   'P 1'
#
loop_
_entity.id
_entity.type
_entity.pdbx_description
1 polymer ?
#
loop_
_entity_poly.entity_id
_entity_poly.type
_entity_poly.pdbx_seq_one_letter_code
_entity_poly.pdbx_strand_id
1 'polypeptide(L)'
;MRDLPRNIDADVVIEISKLLDDRAKSVPVPVHKLAAMIRLGVETRLTDHSIEELIVEMAATRGLPMLFDLPVVDNVVPFALARRSR
;
A
#
# COMPACT_ATOMS: atom_id res chain seq x y z
N MET A 1 -3.59 -12.96 16.37
CA MET A 1 -3.64 -11.49 16.29
C MET A 1 -2.24 -11.02 16.68
N ARG A 2 -1.50 -10.37 15.78
CA ARG A 2 -0.21 -9.76 16.18
C ARG A 2 -0.55 -8.58 17.10
N ASP A 3 0.29 -8.36 18.10
CA ASP A 3 0.17 -7.15 18.92
C ASP A 3 0.32 -5.94 18.00
N LEU A 4 -0.69 -5.07 17.98
CA LEU A 4 -0.63 -3.81 17.25
C LEU A 4 0.65 -3.07 17.70
N PRO A 5 1.53 -2.62 16.78
CA PRO A 5 2.70 -1.84 17.17
C PRO A 5 2.27 -0.65 18.04
N ARG A 6 2.99 -0.44 19.15
CA ARG A 6 2.73 0.57 20.21
C ARG A 6 2.58 2.03 19.74
N ASN A 7 2.69 2.28 18.43
CA ASN A 7 2.72 3.60 17.83
C ASN A 7 1.82 3.69 16.60
N ILE A 8 0.66 3.02 16.63
CA ILE A 8 -0.35 3.17 15.58
C ILE A 8 -1.09 4.49 15.79
N ASP A 9 -1.11 5.26 14.70
CA ASP A 9 -1.80 6.53 14.61
C ASP A 9 -3.29 6.29 14.36
N ALA A 10 -4.14 6.73 15.30
CA ALA A 10 -5.57 6.49 15.24
C ALA A 10 -6.21 7.16 14.02
N ASP A 11 -5.71 8.33 13.61
CA ASP A 11 -6.25 9.08 12.48
C ASP A 11 -6.01 8.33 11.17
N VAL A 12 -4.85 7.66 11.06
CA VAL A 12 -4.53 6.78 9.93
C VAL A 12 -5.48 5.58 9.89
N VAL A 13 -5.74 4.92 11.03
CA VAL A 13 -6.67 3.78 11.09
C VAL A 13 -8.08 4.19 10.68
N ILE A 14 -8.54 5.36 11.14
CA ILE A 14 -9.87 5.89 10.81
C ILE A 14 -9.96 6.16 9.32
N GLU A 15 -8.98 6.83 8.73
CA GLU A 15 -8.99 7.15 7.30
C GLU A 15 -8.90 5.88 6.43
N ILE A 16 -8.06 4.90 6.79
CA ILE A 16 -8.04 3.59 6.10
C ILE A 16 -9.42 2.95 6.17
N SER A 17 -10.03 2.89 7.36
CA SER A 17 -11.34 2.25 7.54
C SER A 17 -12.38 2.87 6.63
N LYS A 18 -12.48 4.21 6.62
CA LYS A 18 -13.40 4.96 5.77
C LYS A 18 -13.19 4.63 4.28
N LEU A 19 -11.95 4.69 3.80
CA LEU A 19 -11.63 4.43 2.39
C LEU A 19 -11.88 2.98 1.97
N LEU A 20 -11.74 2.02 2.88
CA LEU A 20 -12.06 0.61 2.62
C LEU A 20 -13.56 0.33 2.67
N ASP A 21 -14.28 0.96 3.60
CA ASP A 21 -15.71 0.73 3.83
C ASP A 21 -16.56 1.38 2.71
N ASP A 22 -16.12 2.50 2.14
CA ASP A 22 -16.73 3.15 0.97
C ASP A 22 -16.55 2.34 -0.34
N ARG A 23 -15.76 1.25 -0.30
CA ARG A 23 -15.34 0.52 -1.48
C ARG A 23 -16.26 -0.65 -1.81
N ALA A 24 -16.59 -0.81 -3.09
CA ALA A 24 -17.28 -2.01 -3.57
C ALA A 24 -16.38 -3.25 -3.40
N LYS A 25 -16.94 -4.32 -2.81
CA LYS A 25 -16.21 -5.57 -2.49
C LYS A 25 -15.53 -6.26 -3.67
N SER A 26 -15.98 -5.99 -4.90
CA SER A 26 -15.42 -6.56 -6.13
C SER A 26 -14.21 -5.81 -6.68
N VAL A 27 -13.88 -4.63 -6.15
CA VAL A 27 -12.79 -3.80 -6.66
C VAL A 27 -11.52 -4.04 -5.82
N PRO A 28 -10.39 -4.47 -6.40
CA PRO A 28 -9.14 -4.68 -5.67
C PRO A 28 -8.57 -3.39 -5.06
N VAL A 29 -8.15 -3.46 -3.80
CA VAL A 29 -7.53 -2.35 -3.05
C VAL A 29 -6.10 -2.11 -3.57
N PRO A 30 -5.79 -0.96 -4.20
CA PRO A 30 -4.45 -0.65 -4.68
C PRO A 30 -3.58 -0.17 -3.52
N VAL A 31 -2.79 -1.06 -2.93
CA VAL A 31 -2.14 -0.84 -1.63
C VAL A 31 -1.21 0.38 -1.66
N HIS A 32 -0.28 0.43 -2.62
CA HIS A 32 0.68 1.53 -2.74
C HIS A 32 0.00 2.88 -3.01
N LYS A 33 -1.00 2.90 -3.90
CA LYS A 33 -1.74 4.12 -4.22
C LYS A 33 -2.54 4.61 -3.02
N LEU A 34 -3.15 3.70 -2.28
CA LEU A 34 -3.94 4.05 -1.11
C LEU A 34 -3.05 4.60 0.02
N ALA A 35 -1.87 4.01 0.24
CA ALA A 35 -0.89 4.54 1.19
C ALA A 35 -0.45 5.97 0.82
N ALA A 36 -0.18 6.23 -0.46
CA ALA A 36 0.14 7.57 -0.95
C ALA A 36 -1.01 8.57 -0.73
N MET A 37 -2.26 8.16 -0.92
CA MET A 37 -3.42 9.00 -0.65
C MET A 37 -3.54 9.37 0.83
N ILE A 38 -3.32 8.40 1.73
CA ILE A 38 -3.37 8.62 3.18
C ILE A 38 -2.27 9.56 3.63
N ARG A 39 -1.05 9.39 3.11
CA ARG A 39 0.07 10.29 3.40
C ARG A 39 -0.24 11.76 3.06
N LEU A 40 -1.04 11.99 2.03
CA LEU A 40 -1.46 13.34 1.62
C LEU A 40 -2.61 13.89 2.47
N GLY A 41 -3.42 13.02 3.07
CA GLY A 41 -4.63 13.41 3.81
C GLY A 41 -4.46 13.45 5.34
N VAL A 42 -3.50 12.72 5.89
CA VAL A 42 -3.31 12.56 7.34
C VAL A 42 -1.86 12.88 7.72
N GLU A 43 -1.68 13.82 8.64
CA GLU A 43 -0.36 14.10 9.21
C GLU A 43 0.01 12.98 10.19
N THR A 44 0.97 12.15 9.80
CA THR A 44 1.38 10.98 10.60
C THR A 44 2.88 10.76 10.58
N ARG A 45 3.40 10.20 11.67
CA ARG A 45 4.80 9.77 11.81
C ARG A 45 5.06 8.35 11.29
N LEU A 46 4.02 7.62 10.89
CA LEU A 46 4.16 6.30 10.31
C LEU A 46 4.93 6.37 8.99
N THR A 47 5.75 5.36 8.70
CA THR A 47 6.40 5.24 7.38
C THR A 47 5.40 4.76 6.33
N ASP A 48 5.68 4.98 5.04
CA ASP A 48 4.79 4.50 3.96
C ASP A 48 4.62 2.99 4.06
N HIS A 49 5.71 2.27 4.34
CA HIS A 49 5.68 0.83 4.56
C HIS A 49 4.74 0.43 5.71
N SER A 50 4.79 1.13 6.85
CA SER A 50 3.88 0.87 7.98
C SER A 50 2.41 1.14 7.65
N ILE A 51 2.14 2.15 6.81
CA ILE A 51 0.79 2.45 6.32
C ILE A 51 0.33 1.33 5.38
N GLU A 52 1.19 0.86 4.48
CA GLU A 52 0.90 -0.26 3.58
C GLU A 52 0.60 -1.56 4.34
N GLU A 53 1.41 -1.91 5.35
CA GLU A 53 1.16 -3.08 6.21
C GLU A 53 -0.20 -3.01 6.89
N LEU A 54 -0.56 -1.82 7.41
CA LEU A 54 -1.85 -1.60 8.06
C LEU A 54 -3.02 -1.72 7.07
N ILE A 55 -2.89 -1.18 5.86
CA ILE A 55 -3.88 -1.34 4.79
C ILE A 55 -4.07 -2.83 4.48
N VAL A 56 -2.98 -3.59 4.33
CA VAL A 56 -3.03 -5.02 4.02
C VAL A 56 -3.76 -5.79 5.11
N GLU A 57 -3.43 -5.55 6.38
CA GLU A 57 -4.09 -6.22 7.51
C GLU A 57 -5.59 -5.90 7.57
N MET A 58 -5.95 -4.63 7.40
CA MET A 58 -7.34 -4.16 7.45
C MET A 58 -8.18 -4.64 6.25
N ALA A 59 -7.59 -4.70 5.06
CA ALA A 59 -8.24 -5.21 3.85
C ALA A 59 -8.39 -6.74 3.90
N ALA A 60 -7.36 -7.45 4.37
CA ALA A 60 -7.41 -8.90 4.56
C ALA A 60 -8.50 -9.30 5.57
N THR A 61 -8.61 -8.56 6.69
CA THR A 61 -9.65 -8.78 7.69
C THR A 61 -11.07 -8.60 7.12
N ARG A 62 -11.23 -7.73 6.12
CA ARG A 62 -12.50 -7.50 5.41
C ARG A 62 -12.73 -8.47 4.24
N GLY A 63 -11.77 -9.35 3.94
CA GLY A 63 -11.82 -10.23 2.77
C GLY A 63 -11.80 -9.48 1.44
N LEU A 64 -11.20 -8.29 1.40
CA LEU A 64 -11.11 -7.49 0.18
C LEU A 64 -9.95 -7.97 -0.70
N PRO A 65 -10.14 -8.10 -2.02
CA PRO A 65 -9.02 -8.35 -2.93
C PRO A 65 -8.05 -7.17 -2.89
N MET A 66 -6.75 -7.45 -3.03
CA MET A 66 -5.69 -6.44 -2.98
C MET A 66 -4.86 -6.48 -4.26
N LEU A 67 -4.38 -5.31 -4.68
CA LEU A 67 -3.49 -5.10 -5.81
C LEU A 67 -2.20 -4.45 -5.32
N PHE A 68 -1.07 -5.06 -5.67
CA PHE A 68 0.28 -4.58 -5.38
C PHE A 68 0.95 -4.24 -6.71
N ASP A 69 0.91 -2.96 -7.08
CA ASP A 69 1.60 -2.45 -8.27
C ASP A 69 3.09 -2.27 -7.98
N LEU A 70 3.95 -2.47 -8.97
CA LEU A 70 5.37 -2.14 -8.80
C LEU A 70 5.52 -0.62 -8.58
N PRO A 71 6.41 -0.17 -7.66
CA PRO A 71 6.66 1.25 -7.50
C PRO A 71 7.15 1.83 -8.83
N VAL A 72 6.58 2.96 -9.25
CA VAL A 72 6.81 3.62 -10.56
C VAL A 72 8.26 4.08 -10.78
N VAL A 73 9.14 3.91 -9.79
CA VAL A 73 10.57 4.05 -10.00
C VAL A 73 11.03 2.92 -10.93
N ASP A 74 11.34 3.30 -12.17
CA ASP A 74 11.86 2.49 -13.25
C ASP A 74 13.07 1.63 -12.79
N ASN A 75 12.79 0.47 -12.19
CA ASN A 75 13.77 -0.59 -11.95
C ASN A 75 13.99 -1.42 -13.23
N VAL A 76 13.80 -0.80 -14.40
CA VAL A 76 14.07 -1.43 -15.70
C VAL A 76 15.56 -1.30 -15.94
N VAL A 77 16.31 -2.36 -15.68
CA VAL A 77 17.69 -2.47 -16.15
C VAL A 77 17.61 -2.84 -17.64
N PRO A 78 18.01 -1.95 -18.58
CA PRO A 78 18.09 -2.34 -19.96
C PRO A 78 19.22 -3.38 -20.09
N PHE A 79 18.86 -4.62 -20.40
CA PHE A 79 19.84 -5.62 -20.80
C PHE A 79 20.40 -5.19 -22.15
N ALA A 80 21.55 -4.51 -22.14
CA ALA A 80 22.28 -4.24 -23.36
C ALA A 80 22.66 -5.59 -23.99
N LEU A 81 21.96 -5.96 -25.07
CA LEU A 81 22.25 -7.14 -25.86
C LEU A 81 23.63 -6.92 -26.50
N ALA A 82 24.69 -7.29 -25.80
CA ALA A 82 26.05 -7.23 -26.30
C ALA A 82 26.16 -8.17 -27.50
N ARG A 83 25.86 -7.64 -28.69
CA ARG A 83 26.22 -8.27 -29.96
C ARG A 83 27.74 -8.21 -30.07
N ARG A 84 28.36 -9.29 -29.62
CA ARG A 84 29.75 -9.62 -29.93
C ARG A 84 29.84 -9.75 -31.46
N SER A 85 30.31 -8.70 -32.15
CA SER A 85 30.70 -8.82 -33.55
C SER A 85 31.89 -9.78 -33.60
N ARG A 86 31.78 -10.81 -34.43
CA ARG A 86 32.93 -11.62 -34.87
C ARG A 86 33.83 -10.77 -35.75
#